data_AF-A0AAN8NNU0-F1
#
_entry.id   AF-A0AAN8NNU0-F1
#
_cell.length_a   1.000
_cell.length_b   1.000
_cell.length_c   1.000
_cell.angle_alpha   90.00
_cell.angle_beta   90.00
_cell.angle_gamma   90.00
#
_symmetry.space_group_name_H-M   'P 1'
#
loop_
_entity.id
_entity.type
_entity.pdbx_description
1 polymer ?
#
loop_
_entity_poly.entity_id
_entity_poly.type
_entity_poly.pdbx_seq_one_letter_code
_entity_poly.pdbx_strand_id
1 'polypeptide(L)'
;MKKALAVVSFLVLVLAPNSFADVTNEDCKNADGCAECIQTKGCAWCSKVKSKFHSDFNWISGCFSSLRISEFCEGTHVENPRTRFRIDSSRPMRNGQAGESVQIRPQEVTVHLKPGEEIAVEIEFLKAENYPVDLYYLMDFSSSMSKYKNNLSKLGNKIAETMKNLTSDFQLGFGTFVDKVTLPYTSTLPSQ
;
A
#
# COMPACT_ATOMS: atom_id res chain seq x y z
N MET A 1 51.48 -6.71 15.07
CA MET A 1 51.29 -7.38 13.78
C MET A 1 49.81 -7.72 13.63
N LYS A 2 49.08 -6.95 12.82
CA LYS A 2 47.62 -7.04 12.65
C LYS A 2 47.33 -8.06 11.54
N LYS A 3 46.61 -9.14 11.85
CA LYS A 3 46.15 -10.11 10.84
C LYS A 3 44.87 -9.56 10.21
N ALA A 4 44.92 -9.27 8.91
CA ALA A 4 43.76 -8.88 8.11
C ALA A 4 42.93 -10.15 7.81
N LEU A 5 41.67 -10.18 8.24
CA LEU A 5 40.70 -11.15 7.75
C LEU A 5 40.16 -10.65 6.41
N ALA A 6 40.46 -11.38 5.34
CA ALA A 6 39.84 -11.17 4.04
C ALA A 6 38.43 -11.79 4.06
N VAL A 7 37.40 -10.94 3.97
CA VAL A 7 36.01 -11.38 3.77
C VAL A 7 35.82 -11.59 2.26
N VAL A 8 35.81 -12.85 1.83
CA VAL A 8 35.51 -13.21 0.45
C VAL A 8 33.99 -13.19 0.29
N SER A 9 33.46 -12.11 -0.28
CA SER A 9 32.04 -11.99 -0.65
C SER A 9 31.80 -12.74 -1.96
N PHE A 10 31.19 -13.93 -1.87
CA PHE A 10 30.73 -14.68 -3.04
C PHE A 10 29.40 -14.06 -3.53
N LEU A 11 29.46 -13.25 -4.58
CA LEU A 11 28.28 -12.70 -5.25
C LEU A 11 27.69 -13.79 -6.16
N VAL A 12 26.71 -14.55 -5.68
CA VAL A 12 25.98 -15.52 -6.50
C VAL A 12 24.95 -14.76 -7.34
N LEU A 13 25.26 -14.53 -8.63
CA LEU A 13 24.25 -14.08 -9.61
C LEU A 13 23.32 -15.27 -9.90
N VAL A 14 22.17 -15.30 -9.22
CA VAL A 14 21.05 -16.16 -9.64
C VAL A 14 20.38 -15.48 -10.83
N LEU A 15 20.76 -15.90 -12.04
CA LEU A 15 20.00 -15.58 -13.26
C LEU A 15 18.72 -16.44 -13.22
N ALA A 16 17.67 -15.92 -12.59
CA ALA A 16 16.34 -16.46 -12.79
C ALA A 16 15.96 -16.20 -14.26
N PRO A 17 15.58 -17.23 -15.04
CA PRO A 17 14.96 -16.99 -16.33
C PRO A 17 13.61 -16.32 -16.07
N ASN A 18 13.55 -15.00 -16.29
CA ASN A 18 12.27 -14.31 -16.41
C ASN A 18 11.60 -14.84 -17.68
N SER A 19 10.82 -15.91 -17.56
CA SER A 19 9.86 -16.29 -18.58
C SER A 19 8.74 -15.26 -18.56
N PHE A 20 8.95 -14.14 -19.25
CA PHE A 20 7.84 -13.33 -19.75
C PHE A 20 7.11 -14.20 -20.77
N ALA A 21 5.94 -14.72 -20.40
CA ALA A 21 5.03 -15.31 -21.37
C ALA A 21 4.63 -14.20 -22.35
N ASP A 22 5.12 -14.32 -23.58
CA ASP A 22 4.82 -13.35 -24.63
C ASP A 22 3.39 -13.56 -25.11
N VAL A 23 2.56 -12.51 -25.10
CA VAL A 23 1.15 -12.59 -25.48
C VAL A 23 1.07 -12.77 -26.99
N THR A 24 0.69 -13.96 -27.41
CA THR A 24 0.58 -14.31 -28.81
C THR A 24 -0.72 -13.76 -29.40
N ASN A 25 -0.80 -13.69 -30.73
CA ASN A 25 -2.01 -13.20 -31.38
C ASN A 25 -3.22 -14.13 -31.15
N GLU A 26 -2.99 -15.41 -30.84
CA GLU A 26 -4.05 -16.37 -30.52
C GLU A 26 -4.74 -16.03 -29.18
N ASP A 27 -4.02 -15.44 -28.24
CA ASP A 27 -4.53 -15.07 -26.92
C ASP A 27 -5.51 -13.88 -26.98
N CYS A 28 -5.45 -13.08 -28.06
CA CYS A 28 -6.26 -11.89 -28.27
C CYS A 28 -7.52 -12.12 -29.13
N LYS A 29 -7.70 -13.31 -29.73
CA LYS A 29 -8.76 -13.55 -30.74
C LYS A 29 -10.17 -13.69 -30.21
N ASN A 30 -10.35 -13.89 -28.91
CA ASN A 30 -11.66 -14.18 -28.31
C ASN A 30 -12.48 -12.92 -27.99
N ALA A 31 -12.00 -11.73 -28.37
CA ALA A 31 -12.69 -10.48 -28.09
C ALA A 31 -13.57 -10.03 -29.27
N ASP A 32 -14.88 -9.96 -29.04
CA ASP A 32 -15.87 -9.55 -30.05
C ASP A 32 -15.94 -8.02 -30.22
N GLY A 33 -15.34 -7.27 -29.30
CA GLY A 33 -15.32 -5.81 -29.35
C GLY A 33 -14.09 -5.17 -28.69
N CYS A 34 -13.91 -3.86 -28.95
CA CYS A 34 -12.78 -3.07 -28.45
C CYS A 34 -12.65 -3.13 -26.91
N ALA A 35 -13.78 -3.02 -26.19
CA ALA A 35 -13.78 -3.03 -24.74
C ALA A 35 -13.25 -4.35 -24.14
N GLU A 36 -13.66 -5.48 -24.72
CA GLU A 36 -13.21 -6.82 -24.32
C GLU A 36 -11.73 -7.04 -24.68
N CYS A 37 -11.32 -6.58 -25.86
CA CYS A 37 -9.94 -6.65 -26.32
C CYS A 37 -8.97 -5.90 -25.38
N ILE A 38 -9.38 -4.72 -24.90
CA ILE A 38 -8.56 -3.88 -24.01
C ILE A 38 -8.42 -4.49 -22.62
N GLN A 39 -9.38 -5.33 -22.19
CA GLN A 39 -9.32 -6.01 -20.89
C GLN A 39 -8.26 -7.11 -20.85
N THR A 40 -7.91 -7.66 -22.01
CA THR A 40 -6.87 -8.68 -22.14
C THR A 40 -5.48 -8.04 -22.16
N LYS A 41 -4.65 -8.45 -21.19
CA LYS A 41 -3.26 -7.99 -21.07
C LYS A 41 -2.49 -8.27 -22.36
N GLY A 42 -1.73 -7.28 -22.84
CA GLY A 42 -0.89 -7.42 -24.04
C GLY A 42 -1.63 -7.33 -25.37
N CYS A 43 -2.95 -7.15 -25.39
CA CYS A 43 -3.74 -6.98 -26.62
C CYS A 43 -4.01 -5.50 -26.95
N ALA A 44 -4.26 -5.21 -28.23
CA ALA A 44 -4.63 -3.90 -28.75
C ALA A 44 -5.71 -4.07 -29.82
N TRP A 45 -6.63 -3.09 -29.89
CA TRP A 45 -7.72 -3.12 -30.86
C TRP A 45 -7.36 -2.35 -32.11
N CYS A 46 -7.74 -2.89 -33.27
CA CYS A 46 -7.63 -2.21 -34.55
C CYS A 46 -9.01 -1.95 -35.11
N SER A 47 -9.37 -0.69 -35.32
CA SER A 47 -10.65 -0.30 -35.93
C SER A 47 -10.68 -0.53 -37.45
N LYS A 48 -9.51 -0.56 -38.11
CA LYS A 48 -9.39 -0.80 -39.56
C LYS A 48 -8.15 -1.62 -39.91
N VAL A 49 -8.35 -2.92 -40.12
CA VAL A 49 -7.27 -3.86 -40.46
C VAL A 49 -6.80 -3.65 -41.90
N LYS A 50 -5.47 -3.71 -42.11
CA LYS A 50 -4.81 -3.73 -43.41
C LYS A 50 -5.11 -5.06 -44.11
N SER A 51 -6.06 -5.04 -45.03
CA SER A 51 -6.32 -6.18 -45.91
C SER A 51 -5.21 -6.26 -46.97
N LYS A 52 -4.49 -7.40 -47.04
CA LYS A 52 -3.61 -7.74 -48.18
C LYS A 52 -4.36 -8.44 -49.33
N PHE A 53 -5.62 -8.85 -49.12
CA PHE A 53 -6.30 -9.83 -49.99
C PHE A 53 -7.72 -9.45 -50.45
N HIS A 54 -8.29 -8.35 -49.96
CA HIS A 54 -9.60 -7.86 -50.38
C HIS A 54 -9.49 -6.39 -50.78
N SER A 55 -9.61 -6.16 -52.10
CA SER A 55 -9.91 -4.87 -52.73
C SER A 55 -11.32 -4.37 -52.45
N ASP A 56 -12.16 -5.20 -51.81
CA ASP A 56 -13.59 -4.93 -51.67
C ASP A 56 -13.92 -4.59 -50.22
N PHE A 57 -13.90 -3.29 -49.93
CA PHE A 57 -14.84 -2.54 -49.09
C PHE A 57 -15.52 -3.24 -47.89
N ASN A 58 -14.79 -3.94 -47.03
CA ASN A 58 -15.26 -4.19 -45.67
C ASN A 58 -14.14 -4.03 -44.65
N TRP A 59 -14.21 -2.97 -43.84
CA TRP A 59 -13.19 -2.65 -42.84
C TRP A 59 -13.46 -3.57 -41.65
N ILE A 60 -12.70 -4.66 -41.57
CA ILE A 60 -12.80 -5.58 -40.45
C ILE A 60 -12.04 -4.94 -39.28
N SER A 61 -12.71 -4.81 -38.14
CA SER A 61 -12.09 -4.48 -36.87
C SER A 61 -11.70 -5.76 -36.14
N GLY A 62 -10.61 -5.74 -35.39
CA GLY A 62 -10.17 -6.94 -34.69
C GLY A 62 -9.19 -6.66 -33.55
N CYS A 63 -9.07 -7.64 -32.67
CA CYS A 63 -8.14 -7.63 -31.56
C CYS A 63 -6.85 -8.38 -31.93
N PHE A 64 -5.70 -7.77 -31.68
CA PHE A 64 -4.40 -8.35 -32.00
C PHE A 64 -3.41 -8.16 -30.85
N SER A 65 -2.34 -8.94 -30.83
CA SER A 65 -1.23 -8.73 -29.91
C SER A 65 -0.60 -7.34 -30.14
N SER A 66 -0.43 -6.59 -29.06
CA SER A 66 0.13 -5.23 -29.09
C SER A 66 1.55 -5.17 -29.66
N LEU A 67 2.30 -6.26 -29.61
CA LEU A 67 3.67 -6.36 -30.16
C LEU A 67 3.69 -6.49 -31.69
N ARG A 68 2.66 -7.10 -32.28
CA ARG A 68 2.55 -7.31 -33.74
C ARG A 68 1.48 -6.46 -34.42
N ILE A 69 0.83 -5.56 -33.67
CA ILE A 69 -0.28 -4.71 -34.16
C ILE A 69 0.10 -3.88 -35.41
N SER A 70 1.37 -3.50 -35.57
CA SER A 70 1.86 -2.71 -36.70
C SER A 70 1.79 -3.45 -38.05
N GLU A 71 1.85 -4.79 -38.03
CA GLU A 71 1.72 -5.64 -39.21
C GLU A 71 0.29 -5.62 -39.77
N PHE A 72 -0.70 -5.49 -38.88
CA PHE A 72 -2.12 -5.62 -39.20
C PHE A 72 -2.87 -4.29 -39.24
N CYS A 73 -2.38 -3.25 -38.55
CA CYS A 73 -3.09 -1.98 -38.39
C CYS A 73 -2.20 -0.79 -38.71
N GLU A 74 -2.81 0.30 -39.20
CA GLU A 74 -2.15 1.60 -39.27
C GLU A 74 -2.31 2.32 -37.92
N GLY A 75 -1.28 3.04 -37.45
CA GLY A 75 -1.24 3.61 -36.10
C GLY A 75 -2.40 4.56 -35.77
N THR A 76 -3.00 5.20 -36.77
CA THR A 76 -4.18 6.08 -36.63
C THR A 76 -5.47 5.33 -36.25
N HIS A 77 -5.51 4.02 -36.49
CA HIS A 77 -6.67 3.17 -36.27
C HIS A 77 -6.48 2.20 -35.08
N VAL A 78 -5.36 2.33 -34.35
CA VAL A 78 -5.03 1.48 -33.20
C VAL A 78 -5.55 2.11 -31.91
N GLU A 79 -6.41 1.38 -31.20
CA GLU A 79 -6.87 1.70 -29.86
C GLU A 79 -6.12 0.82 -28.85
N ASN A 80 -5.22 1.45 -28.10
CA ASN A 80 -4.47 0.78 -27.04
C ASN A 80 -4.22 1.77 -25.89
N PRO A 81 -5.17 1.91 -24.95
CA PRO A 81 -4.97 2.75 -23.78
C PRO A 81 -3.79 2.20 -22.98
N ARG A 82 -2.82 3.08 -22.69
CA ARG A 82 -1.63 2.71 -21.93
C ARG A 82 -1.83 3.05 -20.47
N THR A 83 -1.27 2.22 -19.60
CA THR A 83 -1.15 2.58 -18.19
C THR A 83 -0.30 3.84 -18.04
N ARG A 84 -0.76 4.78 -17.22
CA ARG A 84 -0.06 6.03 -16.88
C ARG A 84 0.05 6.15 -15.36
N PHE A 85 1.25 6.48 -14.90
CA PHE A 85 1.55 6.76 -13.50
C PHE A 85 2.11 8.17 -13.41
N ARG A 86 1.58 8.97 -12.49
CA ARG A 86 2.15 10.28 -12.13
C ARG A 86 2.13 10.46 -10.63
N ILE A 87 3.18 11.13 -10.14
CA ILE A 87 3.27 11.58 -8.76
C ILE A 87 2.81 13.03 -8.76
N ASP A 88 1.70 13.30 -8.07
CA ASP A 88 1.12 14.64 -8.01
C ASP A 88 1.72 15.45 -6.86
N SER A 89 2.05 14.78 -5.75
CA SER A 89 2.67 15.40 -4.58
C SER A 89 3.69 14.47 -3.92
N SER A 90 4.92 14.94 -3.79
CA SER A 90 6.02 14.23 -3.12
C SER A 90 6.93 15.21 -2.39
N ARG A 91 6.45 15.66 -1.23
CA ARG A 91 7.20 16.45 -0.26
C ARG A 91 8.38 15.62 0.28
N PRO A 92 9.55 16.24 0.48
CA PRO A 92 10.71 15.56 1.03
C PRO A 92 10.42 15.09 2.45
N MET A 93 10.98 13.93 2.81
CA MET A 93 10.85 13.38 4.15
C MET A 93 11.55 14.30 5.14
N ARG A 94 10.88 14.59 6.27
CA ARG A 94 11.38 15.53 7.27
C ARG A 94 11.11 14.99 8.67
N ASN A 95 12.16 14.97 9.48
CA ASN A 95 12.04 14.79 10.92
C ASN A 95 11.60 16.14 11.52
N GLY A 96 10.28 16.38 11.54
CA GLY A 96 9.70 17.60 12.09
C GLY A 96 9.55 17.49 13.61
N GLN A 97 9.56 18.63 14.31
CA GLN A 97 9.13 18.70 15.70
C GLN A 97 7.59 18.80 15.75
N ALA A 98 6.96 18.12 16.71
CA ALA A 98 5.55 18.29 17.06
C ALA A 98 4.55 18.24 15.87
N GLY A 99 4.51 17.11 15.15
CA GLY A 99 3.43 16.84 14.17
C GLY A 99 3.66 17.34 12.74
N GLU A 100 4.72 18.11 12.48
CA GLU A 100 5.08 18.56 11.11
C GLU A 100 5.99 17.57 10.34
N SER A 101 6.19 16.37 10.87
CA SER A 101 7.04 15.36 10.24
C SER A 101 6.39 14.75 8.99
N VAL A 102 7.14 14.70 7.89
CA VAL A 102 6.73 13.97 6.67
C VAL A 102 7.38 12.59 6.70
N GLN A 103 6.61 11.57 7.08
CA GLN A 103 7.08 10.20 7.30
C GLN A 103 6.87 9.28 6.10
N ILE A 104 5.98 9.62 5.18
CA ILE A 104 5.64 8.80 4.01
C ILE A 104 5.73 9.66 2.74
N ARG A 105 6.32 9.11 1.69
CA ARG A 105 6.28 9.70 0.34
C ARG A 105 6.15 8.61 -0.74
N PRO A 106 5.54 8.92 -1.90
CA PRO A 106 4.81 10.16 -2.24
C PRO A 106 3.51 10.31 -1.42
N GLN A 107 2.95 11.53 -1.34
CA GLN A 107 1.69 11.78 -0.62
C GLN A 107 0.46 11.68 -1.53
N GLU A 108 0.64 11.92 -2.83
CA GLU A 108 -0.42 11.81 -3.81
C GLU A 108 0.13 11.26 -5.13
N VAL A 109 -0.55 10.25 -5.65
CA VAL A 109 -0.25 9.63 -6.95
C VAL A 109 -1.55 9.45 -7.72
N THR A 110 -1.51 9.73 -9.01
CA THR A 110 -2.59 9.37 -9.92
C THR A 110 -2.16 8.25 -10.83
N VAL A 111 -3.02 7.24 -10.88
CA VAL A 111 -2.80 6.01 -11.60
C VAL A 111 -3.95 5.80 -12.57
N HIS A 112 -3.64 5.77 -13.87
CA HIS A 112 -4.56 5.32 -14.92
C HIS A 112 -4.11 3.94 -15.35
N LEU A 113 -4.77 2.88 -14.87
CA LEU A 113 -4.39 1.49 -15.18
C LEU A 113 -5.19 0.93 -16.34
N LYS A 114 -4.51 0.31 -17.29
CA LYS A 114 -5.13 -0.61 -18.24
C LYS A 114 -5.48 -1.91 -17.48
N PRO A 115 -6.68 -2.49 -17.66
CA PRO A 115 -7.00 -3.76 -17.01
C PRO A 115 -5.97 -4.85 -17.34
N GLY A 116 -5.60 -5.63 -16.34
CA GLY A 116 -4.58 -6.70 -16.45
C GLY A 116 -3.12 -6.22 -16.44
N GLU A 117 -2.86 -4.91 -16.50
CA GLU A 117 -1.54 -4.34 -16.24
C GLU A 117 -1.36 -4.06 -14.75
N GLU A 118 -0.11 -4.17 -14.30
CA GLU A 118 0.28 -3.91 -12.92
C GLU A 118 1.31 -2.78 -12.91
N ILE A 119 1.28 -1.97 -11.86
CA ILE A 119 2.35 -1.01 -11.59
C ILE A 119 2.88 -1.24 -10.18
N ALA A 120 4.19 -1.07 -10.03
CA ALA A 120 4.82 -0.98 -8.73
C ALA A 120 4.87 0.50 -8.33
N VAL A 121 4.20 0.84 -7.23
CA VAL A 121 4.32 2.17 -6.61
C VAL A 121 5.32 2.04 -5.47
N GLU A 122 6.46 2.70 -5.62
CA GLU A 122 7.46 2.76 -4.56
C GLU A 122 7.00 3.76 -3.48
N ILE A 123 6.92 3.25 -2.25
CA ILE A 123 6.55 4.04 -1.08
C ILE A 123 7.72 3.99 -0.12
N GLU A 124 8.19 5.16 0.27
CA GLU A 124 9.26 5.31 1.25
C GLU A 124 8.68 5.69 2.61
N PHE A 125 9.22 5.07 3.67
CA PHE A 125 8.84 5.34 5.05
C PHE A 125 10.06 5.74 5.89
N LEU A 126 9.92 6.83 6.64
CA LEU A 126 10.91 7.35 7.59
C LEU A 126 10.22 7.55 8.93
N LYS A 127 10.67 6.81 9.93
CA LYS A 127 10.19 6.98 11.29
C LYS A 127 10.64 8.32 11.86
N ALA A 128 9.70 9.13 12.36
CA ALA A 128 10.03 10.35 13.11
C ALA A 128 10.61 10.02 14.50
N GLU A 129 11.59 10.80 14.94
CA GLU A 129 12.23 10.61 16.25
C GLU A 129 11.40 11.20 17.39
N ASN A 130 10.81 12.38 17.18
CA ASN A 130 10.03 13.11 18.19
C ASN A 130 8.56 13.26 17.73
N TYR A 131 7.80 12.17 17.83
CA TYR A 131 6.40 12.11 17.42
C TYR A 131 5.46 12.15 18.65
N PRO A 132 4.32 12.89 18.59
CA PRO A 132 3.39 12.97 19.71
C PRO A 132 2.82 11.60 20.09
N VAL A 133 2.64 11.36 21.38
CA VAL A 133 2.10 10.09 21.90
C VAL A 133 1.00 10.36 22.92
N ASP A 134 -0.17 9.79 22.66
CA ASP A 134 -1.29 9.75 23.60
C ASP A 134 -1.42 8.34 24.19
N LEU A 135 -1.29 8.22 25.50
CA LEU A 135 -1.45 6.97 26.22
C LEU A 135 -2.69 7.04 27.10
N TYR A 136 -3.66 6.16 26.86
CA TYR A 136 -4.86 6.05 27.69
C TYR A 136 -4.78 4.82 28.59
N TYR A 137 -4.64 5.03 29.89
CA TYR A 137 -4.55 3.96 30.87
C TYR A 137 -5.94 3.62 31.42
N LEU A 138 -6.50 2.49 30.98
CA LEU A 138 -7.80 1.99 31.44
C LEU A 138 -7.60 0.91 32.51
N MET A 139 -7.99 1.20 33.75
CA MET A 139 -7.71 0.38 34.92
C MET A 139 -8.96 -0.29 35.50
N ASP A 140 -8.84 -1.58 35.87
CA ASP A 140 -9.86 -2.25 36.67
C ASP A 140 -9.86 -1.70 38.12
N PHE A 141 -11.02 -1.24 38.58
CA PHE A 141 -11.26 -0.71 39.92
C PHE A 141 -12.04 -1.69 40.83
N SER A 142 -12.13 -2.97 40.45
CA SER A 142 -12.68 -4.03 41.27
C SER A 142 -11.96 -4.16 42.62
N SER A 143 -12.64 -4.75 43.62
CA SER A 143 -12.06 -4.94 44.96
C SER A 143 -10.73 -5.71 44.93
N SER A 144 -10.52 -6.60 43.97
CA SER A 144 -9.29 -7.38 43.80
C SER A 144 -8.07 -6.49 43.52
N MET A 145 -8.30 -5.33 42.89
CA MET A 145 -7.28 -4.36 42.48
C MET A 145 -6.95 -3.33 43.57
N SER A 146 -7.70 -3.31 44.68
CA SER A 146 -7.50 -2.38 45.80
C SER A 146 -6.05 -2.37 46.31
N LYS A 147 -5.44 -3.56 46.44
CA LYS A 147 -4.03 -3.71 46.88
C LYS A 147 -2.99 -3.14 45.91
N TYR A 148 -3.35 -2.95 44.63
CA TYR A 148 -2.44 -2.45 43.60
C TYR A 148 -2.61 -0.94 43.31
N LYS A 149 -3.68 -0.31 43.81
CA LYS A 149 -4.01 1.12 43.57
C LYS A 149 -2.81 2.04 43.77
N ASN A 150 -2.11 1.91 44.90
CA ASN A 150 -0.97 2.76 45.23
C ASN A 150 0.23 2.53 44.30
N ASN A 151 0.46 1.30 43.87
CA ASN A 151 1.56 0.96 42.95
C ASN A 151 1.25 1.45 41.53
N LEU A 152 0.00 1.34 41.09
CA LEU A 152 -0.45 1.79 39.78
C LEU A 152 -0.45 3.32 39.66
N SER A 153 -0.80 4.03 40.74
CA SER A 153 -0.64 5.48 40.79
C SER A 153 0.84 5.91 40.63
N LYS A 154 1.77 5.24 41.31
CA LYS A 154 3.21 5.50 41.16
C LYS A 154 3.71 5.15 39.75
N LEU A 155 3.18 4.09 39.15
CA LEU A 155 3.52 3.68 37.78
C LEU A 155 3.09 4.75 36.77
N GLY A 156 1.90 5.34 36.91
CA GLY A 156 1.45 6.43 36.04
C GLY A 156 2.42 7.61 36.00
N ASN A 157 2.91 8.04 37.17
CA ASN A 157 3.92 9.10 37.26
C ASN A 157 5.23 8.69 36.58
N LYS A 158 5.70 7.46 36.83
CA LYS A 158 6.94 6.94 36.22
C LYS A 158 6.84 6.84 34.70
N ILE A 159 5.68 6.45 34.17
CA ILE A 159 5.42 6.44 32.72
C ILE A 159 5.51 7.88 32.18
N ALA A 160 4.83 8.84 32.81
CA ALA A 160 4.85 10.22 32.36
C ALA A 160 6.27 10.82 32.36
N GLU A 161 7.08 10.55 33.39
CA GLU A 161 8.48 10.98 33.45
C GLU A 161 9.34 10.32 32.38
N THR A 162 9.17 9.01 32.18
CA THR A 162 9.95 8.27 31.17
C THR A 162 9.60 8.72 29.76
N MET A 163 8.31 8.95 29.48
CA MET A 163 7.83 9.34 28.15
C MET A 163 8.22 10.78 27.79
N LYS A 164 8.30 11.69 28.77
CA LYS A 164 8.83 13.06 28.57
C LYS A 164 10.29 13.08 28.09
N ASN A 165 11.07 12.03 28.37
CA ASN A 165 12.45 11.91 27.88
C ASN A 165 12.53 11.36 26.45
N LEU A 166 11.43 10.79 25.92
CA LEU A 166 11.37 10.17 24.59
C LEU A 166 10.67 11.06 23.57
N THR A 167 9.60 11.76 23.98
CA THR A 167 8.86 12.68 23.12
C THR A 167 8.54 13.97 23.87
N SER A 168 8.59 15.10 23.17
CA SER A 168 8.23 16.41 23.73
C SER A 168 6.73 16.59 23.91
N ASP A 169 5.91 15.80 23.22
CA ASP A 169 4.45 15.88 23.24
C ASP A 169 3.87 14.54 23.69
N PHE A 170 3.53 14.46 24.98
CA PHE A 170 2.99 13.26 25.61
C PHE A 170 1.75 13.59 26.41
N GLN A 171 0.64 12.91 26.12
CA GLN A 171 -0.59 13.01 26.90
C GLN A 171 -0.91 11.69 27.58
N LEU A 172 -1.34 11.77 28.83
CA LEU A 172 -1.75 10.61 29.63
C LEU A 172 -3.21 10.77 30.03
N GLY A 173 -4.06 9.92 29.46
CA GLY A 173 -5.44 9.74 29.90
C GLY A 173 -5.55 8.62 30.93
N PHE A 174 -6.53 8.75 31.83
CA PHE A 174 -6.85 7.71 32.81
C PHE A 174 -8.34 7.43 32.80
N GLY A 175 -8.69 6.16 32.78
CA GLY A 175 -10.05 5.66 32.87
C GLY A 175 -10.12 4.49 33.83
N THR A 176 -11.31 4.26 34.38
CA THR A 176 -11.56 3.11 35.24
C THR A 176 -12.78 2.36 34.77
N PHE A 177 -12.76 1.04 34.95
CA PHE A 177 -13.93 0.22 34.75
C PHE A 177 -14.13 -0.71 35.93
N VAL A 178 -15.38 -1.11 36.12
CA VAL A 178 -15.79 -2.24 36.94
C VAL A 178 -16.77 -3.03 36.06
N ASP A 179 -17.78 -3.68 36.64
CA ASP A 179 -18.81 -4.42 35.94
C ASP A 179 -20.10 -3.59 35.80
N LYS A 180 -21.07 -4.13 35.06
CA LYS A 180 -22.39 -3.54 34.90
C LYS A 180 -23.12 -3.46 36.25
N VAL A 181 -23.80 -2.35 36.50
CA VAL A 181 -24.59 -2.10 37.72
C VAL A 181 -25.95 -2.83 37.74
N THR A 182 -26.02 -4.03 37.16
CA THR A 182 -27.23 -4.85 37.07
C THR A 182 -26.98 -6.26 37.57
N LEU A 183 -28.04 -6.95 38.01
CA LEU A 183 -27.98 -8.38 38.29
C LEU A 183 -27.66 -9.16 37.00
N PRO A 184 -26.92 -10.29 37.09
CA PRO A 184 -26.33 -10.90 38.29
C PRO A 184 -24.92 -10.37 38.64
N TYR A 185 -24.43 -9.33 37.96
CA TYR A 185 -23.04 -8.85 38.06
C TYR A 185 -22.77 -8.04 39.33
N THR A 186 -23.75 -7.27 39.79
CA THR A 186 -23.67 -6.48 41.03
C THR A 186 -24.92 -6.65 41.88
N SER A 187 -24.76 -6.60 43.20
CA SER A 187 -25.90 -6.61 44.12
C SER A 187 -26.66 -5.28 44.01
N THR A 188 -27.97 -5.35 43.77
CA THR A 188 -28.86 -4.18 43.76
C THR A 188 -29.55 -3.96 45.12
N LEU A 189 -29.22 -4.77 46.13
CA LEU A 189 -29.71 -4.57 47.49
C LEU A 189 -29.04 -3.32 48.11
N PRO A 190 -29.77 -2.47 48.84
CA PRO A 190 -29.19 -1.30 49.49
C PRO A 190 -28.06 -1.69 50.46
N SER A 191 -26.98 -0.91 50.49
CA SER A 191 -25.90 -1.10 51.46
C SER A 191 -26.41 -0.85 52.89
N GLN A 192 -26.24 -1.84 53.77
CA GLN A 192 -26.64 -1.81 55.18
C GLN A 192 -25.59 -1.15 56.08
#